data_AF-A0A261ERB6-F1
#
_entry.id   AF-A0A261ERB6-F1
#
_cell.length_a   1.000
_cell.length_b   1.000
_cell.length_c   1.000
_cell.angle_alpha   90.00
_cell.angle_beta   90.00
_cell.angle_gamma   90.00
#
_symmetry.space_group_name_H-M   'P 1'
#
loop_
_entity.id
_entity.type
_entity.pdbx_description
1 polymer ?
#
loop_
_entity_poly.entity_id
_entity_poly.type
_entity_poly.pdbx_seq_one_letter_code
_entity_poly.pdbx_strand_id
1 'polypeptide(L)'
;MGIRFRKSFNLGGGFRVNVSKSGIGYSWGTKGFRYTKTARGSKRKTFFIPGTGFSYVSESGKKRSNKSGRARGSNTASRSQRTYPNQQVLTENATSTESVNAADYQPAEYEELLGQMKKALRLDYLSTWLIATVILAAYPVFIVTAIVGVVLKVVVRLTMKVPMEYSFDDEARAAYDDLSAIWMSLNNNKKFWQAVSESDLDGKARGGASHALKRIPVRATSAMPFFVESNVRPFGLRLRKQRVYFLPDKILVVSRTNVGAISYEDADMDFDTIEFVETDQVPSDAKVVDQTWLRVNKNGTPDRRFKDNKQVPVCEYGHVAVTSDMGLHIELMCSNSETAKEMRASAKRFEEFIR
;
A
#
# COMPACT_ATOMS: atom_id res chain seq x y z
N MET A 1 10.78 -18.06 -46.55
CA MET A 1 11.18 -18.60 -45.23
C MET A 1 11.80 -17.48 -44.41
N GLY A 2 11.28 -17.15 -43.23
CA GLY A 2 11.78 -16.03 -42.42
C GLY A 2 12.96 -16.45 -41.55
N ILE A 3 14.12 -15.82 -41.73
CA ILE A 3 15.30 -16.00 -40.87
C ILE A 3 14.96 -15.55 -39.44
N ARG A 4 15.11 -16.45 -38.45
CA ARG A 4 14.86 -16.17 -37.03
C ARG A 4 16.19 -16.03 -36.30
N PHE A 5 16.53 -14.81 -35.91
CA PHE A 5 17.69 -14.56 -35.05
C PHE A 5 17.29 -14.53 -33.57
N ARG A 6 17.94 -15.38 -32.76
CA ARG A 6 17.90 -15.38 -31.30
C ARG A 6 19.28 -15.73 -30.77
N LYS A 7 19.84 -14.90 -29.89
CA LYS A 7 21.11 -15.15 -29.20
C LYS A 7 20.94 -14.95 -27.69
N SER A 8 21.45 -15.86 -26.89
CA SER A 8 21.41 -15.78 -25.43
C SER A 8 22.80 -15.73 -24.84
N PHE A 9 23.05 -14.78 -23.95
CA PHE A 9 24.33 -14.60 -23.26
C PHE A 9 24.12 -14.87 -21.76
N ASN A 10 24.98 -15.69 -21.18
CA ASN A 10 25.02 -15.93 -19.74
C ASN A 10 26.12 -15.03 -19.16
N LEU A 11 25.76 -14.15 -18.23
CA LEU A 11 26.68 -13.14 -17.67
C LEU A 11 27.21 -13.55 -16.29
N GLY A 12 26.89 -14.77 -15.82
CA GLY A 12 27.28 -15.24 -14.48
C GLY A 12 26.33 -14.74 -13.38
N GLY A 13 26.52 -15.22 -12.15
CA GLY A 13 25.74 -14.74 -10.98
C GLY A 13 24.22 -14.93 -11.07
N GLY A 14 23.74 -15.85 -11.92
CA GLY A 14 22.30 -16.05 -12.14
C GLY A 14 21.66 -15.12 -13.17
N PHE A 15 22.43 -14.26 -13.83
CA PHE A 15 21.95 -13.29 -14.83
C PHE A 15 22.12 -13.80 -16.27
N ARG A 16 21.07 -13.67 -17.09
CA ARG A 16 21.07 -14.03 -18.52
C ARG A 16 20.34 -13.00 -19.35
N VAL A 17 20.85 -12.71 -20.55
CA VAL A 17 20.23 -11.80 -21.52
C VAL A 17 19.90 -12.56 -22.79
N ASN A 18 18.69 -12.37 -23.31
CA ASN A 18 18.20 -12.92 -24.57
C ASN A 18 17.96 -11.79 -25.57
N VAL A 19 18.68 -11.79 -26.68
CA VAL A 19 18.50 -10.85 -27.79
C VAL A 19 17.76 -11.55 -28.92
N SER A 20 16.70 -10.94 -29.44
CA SER A 20 15.86 -11.49 -30.51
C SER A 20 15.34 -10.39 -31.42
N LYS A 21 14.70 -10.75 -32.54
CA LYS A 21 14.02 -9.77 -33.43
C LYS A 21 12.96 -8.91 -32.73
N SER A 22 12.37 -9.39 -31.62
CA SER A 22 11.39 -8.63 -30.83
C SER A 22 12.03 -7.76 -29.74
N GLY A 23 13.36 -7.64 -29.68
CA GLY A 23 14.09 -6.85 -28.69
C GLY A 23 14.88 -7.69 -27.69
N ILE A 24 15.32 -7.03 -26.61
CA ILE A 24 16.16 -7.57 -25.55
C ILE A 24 15.29 -7.97 -24.34
N GLY A 25 15.43 -9.20 -23.87
CA GLY A 25 14.88 -9.67 -22.60
C GLY A 25 15.98 -10.08 -21.64
N TYR A 26 15.74 -10.00 -20.34
CA TYR A 26 16.70 -10.41 -19.32
C TYR A 26 16.04 -11.29 -18.26
N SER A 27 16.81 -12.17 -17.66
CA SER A 27 16.40 -12.97 -16.52
C SER A 27 17.48 -12.95 -15.47
N TRP A 28 17.10 -12.84 -14.22
CA TRP A 28 18.00 -12.87 -13.07
C TRP A 28 17.41 -13.73 -11.97
N GLY A 29 18.24 -14.54 -11.31
CA GLY A 29 17.79 -15.38 -10.20
C GLY A 29 18.85 -16.31 -9.61
N THR A 30 18.66 -16.66 -8.34
CA THR A 30 19.48 -17.62 -7.58
C THR A 30 18.69 -18.91 -7.31
N LYS A 31 19.25 -19.87 -6.56
CA LYS A 31 18.52 -21.10 -6.18
C LYS A 31 17.35 -20.73 -5.26
N GLY A 32 16.16 -20.62 -5.87
CA GLY A 32 14.88 -20.45 -5.18
C GLY A 32 14.05 -19.25 -5.63
N PHE A 33 14.63 -18.34 -6.40
CA PHE A 33 13.91 -17.22 -7.00
C PHE A 33 14.46 -16.89 -8.38
N ARG A 34 13.57 -16.70 -9.35
CA ARG A 34 13.91 -16.28 -10.70
C ARG A 34 12.92 -15.28 -11.25
N TYR A 35 13.43 -14.15 -11.71
CA TYR A 35 12.69 -13.15 -12.47
C TYR A 35 13.08 -13.19 -13.94
N THR A 36 12.11 -13.12 -14.84
CA THR A 36 12.31 -13.08 -16.29
C THR A 36 11.45 -11.99 -16.89
N LYS A 37 12.06 -11.05 -17.62
CA LYS A 37 11.37 -10.08 -18.46
C LYS A 37 11.68 -10.39 -19.91
N THR A 38 10.65 -10.70 -20.70
CA THR A 38 10.83 -10.95 -22.13
C THR A 38 10.82 -9.63 -22.91
N ALA A 39 11.43 -9.64 -24.10
CA ALA A 39 11.43 -8.49 -25.00
C ALA A 39 10.02 -8.02 -25.42
N ARG A 40 8.99 -8.87 -25.24
CA ARG A 40 7.58 -8.55 -25.54
C ARG A 40 6.82 -7.99 -24.34
N GLY A 41 7.50 -7.71 -23.23
CA GLY A 41 6.93 -7.13 -22.03
C GLY A 41 6.27 -8.14 -21.08
N SER A 42 6.28 -9.44 -21.37
CA SER A 42 5.83 -10.44 -20.39
C SER A 42 6.85 -10.58 -19.26
N LYS A 43 6.37 -10.52 -18.03
CA LYS A 43 7.15 -10.69 -16.80
C LYS A 43 6.76 -12.02 -16.18
N ARG A 44 7.73 -12.85 -15.82
CA ARG A 44 7.53 -14.12 -15.09
C ARG A 44 8.37 -14.12 -13.82
N LYS A 45 7.73 -14.27 -12.67
CA LYS A 45 8.34 -14.50 -11.35
C LYS A 45 8.16 -15.97 -11.01
N THR A 46 9.24 -16.67 -10.68
CA THR A 46 9.24 -18.06 -10.23
C THR A 46 9.89 -18.14 -8.87
N PHE A 47 9.14 -18.60 -7.89
CA PHE A 47 9.61 -18.93 -6.54
C PHE A 47 9.63 -20.44 -6.41
N PHE A 48 10.68 -21.01 -5.82
CA PHE A 48 10.80 -22.44 -5.60
C PHE A 48 11.56 -22.67 -4.29
N ILE A 49 11.09 -23.57 -3.45
CA ILE A 49 11.79 -23.92 -2.21
C ILE A 49 12.64 -25.17 -2.49
N PRO A 50 13.99 -25.07 -2.54
CA PRO A 50 14.86 -26.19 -2.90
C PRO A 50 14.63 -27.40 -2.00
N GLY A 51 14.51 -28.60 -2.60
CA GLY A 51 14.34 -29.86 -1.86
C GLY A 51 12.90 -30.17 -1.42
N THR A 52 11.94 -29.27 -1.61
CA THR A 52 10.54 -29.46 -1.16
C THR A 52 9.53 -29.71 -2.29
N GLY A 53 9.91 -29.49 -3.55
CA GLY A 53 9.03 -29.66 -4.71
C GLY A 53 8.01 -28.53 -4.93
N PHE A 54 7.86 -27.60 -4.00
CA PHE A 54 6.93 -26.48 -4.13
C PHE A 54 7.50 -25.36 -5.00
N SER A 55 6.86 -25.11 -6.15
CA SER A 55 7.13 -23.97 -7.03
C SER A 55 5.88 -23.13 -7.23
N TYR A 56 6.03 -21.81 -7.24
CA TYR A 56 5.01 -20.83 -7.58
C TYR A 56 5.49 -20.00 -8.77
N VAL A 57 4.68 -19.94 -9.82
CA VAL A 57 4.99 -19.19 -11.04
C VAL A 57 3.88 -18.18 -11.28
N SER A 58 4.22 -16.90 -11.24
CA SER A 58 3.34 -15.81 -11.63
C SER A 58 3.84 -15.21 -12.95
N GLU A 59 2.96 -15.10 -13.94
CA GLU A 59 3.26 -14.51 -15.24
C GLU A 59 2.24 -13.41 -15.57
N SER A 60 2.73 -12.20 -15.82
CA SER A 60 1.93 -11.07 -16.26
C SER A 60 2.37 -10.64 -17.66
N GLY A 61 1.44 -10.59 -18.60
CA GLY A 61 1.71 -10.25 -19.99
C GLY A 61 0.43 -10.12 -20.81
N LYS A 62 0.49 -9.30 -21.87
CA LYS A 62 -0.65 -8.97 -22.74
C LYS A 62 -1.18 -10.26 -23.40
N LYS A 63 -2.29 -10.81 -22.89
CA LYS A 63 -3.00 -11.92 -23.52
C LYS A 63 -3.52 -11.46 -24.88
N ARG A 64 -2.98 -12.01 -25.97
CA ARG A 64 -3.66 -11.91 -27.27
C ARG A 64 -4.94 -12.72 -27.18
N SER A 65 -6.09 -12.04 -27.24
CA SER A 65 -7.38 -12.70 -27.35
C SER A 65 -7.47 -13.39 -28.71
N ASN A 66 -7.27 -14.71 -28.75
CA ASN A 66 -7.71 -15.49 -29.89
C ASN A 66 -9.22 -15.70 -29.74
N LYS A 67 -10.01 -14.89 -30.46
CA LYS A 67 -11.41 -15.19 -30.76
C LYS A 67 -11.43 -16.29 -31.82
N SER A 68 -11.69 -17.52 -31.42
CA SER A 68 -12.22 -18.57 -32.29
C SER A 68 -13.20 -19.40 -31.46
N GLY A 69 -14.47 -19.32 -31.85
CA GLY A 69 -15.61 -19.78 -31.06
C GLY A 69 -15.93 -21.27 -31.16
N ARG A 70 -16.82 -21.69 -30.28
CA ARG A 70 -18.05 -22.44 -30.62
C ARG A 70 -18.95 -22.48 -29.39
N ALA A 71 -20.12 -21.86 -29.52
CA ALA A 71 -21.20 -21.98 -28.57
C ALA A 71 -21.77 -23.41 -28.62
N ARG A 72 -21.90 -24.05 -27.46
CA ARG A 72 -22.89 -25.11 -27.22
C ARG A 72 -23.67 -24.70 -25.98
N GLY A 73 -24.94 -24.41 -26.21
CA GLY A 73 -25.88 -24.01 -25.19
C GLY A 73 -26.20 -25.16 -24.24
N SER A 74 -26.33 -24.81 -22.97
CA SER A 74 -27.18 -25.51 -22.02
C SER A 74 -27.95 -24.43 -21.27
N ASN A 75 -29.24 -24.30 -21.59
CA ASN A 75 -30.18 -23.53 -20.79
C ASN A 75 -30.33 -24.23 -19.44
N THR A 76 -29.73 -23.66 -18.41
CA THR A 76 -30.14 -23.88 -17.02
C THR A 76 -30.42 -22.49 -16.47
N ALA A 77 -31.66 -22.24 -16.10
CA ALA A 77 -32.07 -21.02 -15.43
C ALA A 77 -31.39 -20.98 -14.05
N SER A 78 -30.15 -20.50 -14.04
CA SER A 78 -29.37 -20.29 -12.83
C SER A 78 -29.86 -19.02 -12.18
N ARG A 79 -30.72 -19.16 -11.17
CA ARG A 79 -30.85 -18.15 -10.10
C ARG A 79 -29.42 -17.84 -9.66
N SER A 80 -28.94 -16.64 -9.96
CA SER A 80 -27.60 -16.17 -9.62
C SER A 80 -27.43 -16.22 -8.11
N GLN A 81 -26.95 -17.35 -7.58
CA GLN A 81 -26.42 -17.43 -6.23
C GLN A 81 -25.17 -16.55 -6.24
N ARG A 82 -25.31 -15.33 -5.71
CA ARG A 82 -24.17 -14.49 -5.35
C ARG A 82 -23.43 -15.23 -4.26
N THR A 83 -22.38 -15.96 -4.64
CA THR A 83 -21.35 -16.35 -3.70
C THR A 83 -20.67 -15.05 -3.31
N TYR A 84 -21.04 -14.48 -2.16
CA TYR A 84 -20.27 -13.38 -1.58
C TYR A 84 -18.84 -13.86 -1.51
N PRO A 85 -17.86 -13.08 -2.02
CA PRO A 85 -16.48 -13.44 -1.86
C PRO A 85 -16.29 -13.67 -0.37
N ASN A 86 -16.01 -14.93 -0.03
CA ASN A 86 -15.51 -15.27 1.28
C ASN A 86 -14.35 -14.30 1.55
N GLN A 87 -14.20 -13.85 2.78
CA GLN A 87 -13.20 -12.85 3.22
C GLN A 87 -11.78 -13.11 2.66
N GLN A 88 -11.55 -14.34 2.18
CA GLN A 88 -10.50 -14.89 1.30
C GLN A 88 -10.00 -13.99 0.15
N VAL A 89 -10.84 -13.23 -0.57
CA VAL A 89 -10.33 -12.46 -1.75
C VAL A 89 -9.44 -11.27 -1.34
N LEU A 90 -9.66 -10.70 -0.14
CA LEU A 90 -8.74 -9.73 0.45
C LEU A 90 -7.59 -10.40 1.22
N THR A 91 -7.66 -11.70 1.52
CA THR A 91 -6.71 -12.39 2.40
C THR A 91 -5.66 -13.26 1.73
N GLU A 92 -5.77 -13.59 0.43
CA GLU A 92 -4.72 -14.41 -0.21
C GLU A 92 -3.44 -13.62 -0.59
N ASN A 93 -3.48 -12.28 -0.66
CA ASN A 93 -2.37 -11.50 -1.24
C ASN A 93 -1.99 -10.21 -0.49
N ALA A 94 -2.65 -9.83 0.61
CA ALA A 94 -2.32 -8.61 1.34
C ALA A 94 -1.10 -8.84 2.26
N THR A 95 0.11 -8.61 1.74
CA THR A 95 1.29 -8.42 2.59
C THR A 95 1.19 -7.03 3.19
N SER A 96 0.70 -6.91 4.43
CA SER A 96 0.40 -5.61 5.00
C SER A 96 1.66 -4.77 5.20
N THR A 97 1.49 -3.44 5.16
CA THR A 97 2.51 -2.37 5.29
C THR A 97 3.37 -2.41 6.56
N GLU A 98 3.15 -3.38 7.44
CA GLU A 98 3.85 -3.50 8.71
C GLU A 98 5.21 -4.19 8.62
N SER A 99 5.45 -4.96 7.56
CA SER A 99 6.67 -5.76 7.39
C SER A 99 7.76 -5.08 6.54
N VAL A 100 7.43 -3.97 5.86
CA VAL A 100 8.37 -3.31 4.95
C VAL A 100 9.02 -2.11 5.64
N ASN A 101 10.35 -2.08 5.60
CA ASN A 101 11.13 -1.08 6.30
C ASN A 101 11.12 0.20 5.47
N ALA A 102 10.88 1.36 6.10
CA ALA A 102 11.04 2.65 5.41
C ALA A 102 12.46 2.82 4.83
N ALA A 103 13.44 2.07 5.36
CA ALA A 103 14.80 2.00 4.84
C ALA A 103 14.91 1.34 3.45
N ASP A 104 13.95 0.50 3.04
CA ASP A 104 14.00 -0.24 1.78
C ASP A 104 13.64 0.66 0.58
N TYR A 105 13.00 1.81 0.82
CA TYR A 105 12.62 2.80 -0.19
C TYR A 105 13.70 3.87 -0.38
N GLN A 106 14.85 3.47 -0.93
CA GLN A 106 15.99 4.37 -1.15
C GLN A 106 16.57 4.24 -2.57
N PRO A 107 15.95 4.94 -3.55
CA PRO A 107 16.63 5.24 -4.80
C PRO A 107 17.95 5.98 -4.52
N ALA A 108 18.99 5.67 -5.30
CA ALA A 108 20.31 6.30 -5.15
C ALA A 108 20.27 7.83 -5.28
N GLU A 109 19.31 8.36 -6.04
CA GLU A 109 19.09 9.79 -6.23
C GLU A 109 18.77 10.54 -4.93
N TYR A 110 18.05 9.90 -3.99
CA TYR A 110 17.58 10.55 -2.76
C TYR A 110 18.46 10.27 -1.55
N GLU A 111 19.62 9.61 -1.71
CA GLU A 111 20.42 9.13 -0.59
C GLU A 111 20.86 10.27 0.36
N GLU A 112 21.38 11.36 -0.19
CA GLU A 112 21.85 12.51 0.58
C GLU A 112 20.70 13.21 1.31
N LEU A 113 19.61 13.47 0.59
CA LEU A 113 18.39 14.09 1.11
C LEU A 113 17.78 13.26 2.25
N LEU A 114 17.64 11.95 2.05
CA LEU A 114 17.12 11.04 3.08
C LEU A 114 18.11 10.92 4.25
N GLY A 115 19.41 11.04 4.01
CA GLY A 115 20.44 11.11 5.05
C GLY A 115 20.21 12.29 6.01
N GLN A 116 19.97 13.49 5.46
CA GLN A 116 19.69 14.69 6.25
C GLN A 116 18.40 14.53 7.08
N MET A 117 17.34 14.02 6.46
CA MET A 117 16.06 13.78 7.16
C MET A 117 16.18 12.73 8.27
N LYS A 118 16.88 11.62 8.02
CA LYS A 118 17.15 10.58 9.04
C LYS A 118 17.93 11.16 10.21
N LYS A 119 18.90 12.04 9.95
CA LYS A 119 19.66 12.72 11.00
C LYS A 119 18.75 13.59 11.87
N ALA A 120 17.88 14.41 11.26
CA ALA A 120 16.89 15.22 11.97
C ALA A 120 15.96 14.35 12.82
N LEU A 121 15.44 13.25 12.25
CA LEU A 121 14.58 12.30 12.97
C LEU A 121 15.27 11.62 14.15
N ARG A 122 16.53 11.18 13.99
CA ARG A 122 17.31 10.54 15.07
C ARG A 122 17.59 11.52 16.21
N LEU A 123 17.90 12.79 15.90
CA LEU A 123 18.13 13.81 16.91
C LEU A 123 16.82 14.25 17.60
N ASP A 124 15.69 14.31 16.88
CA ASP A 124 14.36 14.53 17.48
C ASP A 124 13.96 13.38 18.42
N TYR A 125 14.33 12.14 18.06
CA TYR A 125 14.12 10.98 18.92
C TYR A 125 15.05 10.99 20.15
N LEU A 126 16.34 11.26 19.96
CA LEU A 126 17.33 11.37 21.05
C LEU A 126 16.96 12.47 22.06
N SER A 127 16.56 13.65 21.58
CA SER A 127 16.09 14.74 22.45
C SER A 127 14.89 14.32 23.30
N THR A 128 13.99 13.50 22.77
CA THR A 128 12.85 12.97 23.54
C THR A 128 13.32 12.07 24.71
N TRP A 129 14.32 11.22 24.46
CA TRP A 129 14.93 10.40 25.51
C TRP A 129 15.67 11.21 26.56
N LEU A 130 16.39 12.27 26.14
CA LEU A 130 17.03 13.19 27.07
C LEU A 130 16.01 13.91 27.94
N ILE A 131 14.90 14.40 27.37
CA ILE A 131 13.81 15.02 28.13
C ILE A 131 13.21 14.04 29.16
N ALA A 132 13.04 12.78 28.78
CA ALA A 132 12.47 11.76 29.67
C ALA A 132 13.29 11.49 30.94
N THR A 133 14.58 11.87 30.96
CA THR A 133 15.42 11.77 32.17
C THR A 133 14.90 12.57 33.35
N VAL A 134 14.03 13.56 33.12
CA VAL A 134 13.37 14.36 34.18
C VAL A 134 12.64 13.51 35.23
N ILE A 135 12.23 12.28 34.88
CA ILE A 135 11.62 11.33 35.83
C ILE A 135 12.58 11.00 37.00
N LEU A 136 13.89 11.11 36.77
CA LEU A 136 14.94 10.88 37.76
C LEU A 136 15.45 12.19 38.40
N ALA A 137 14.66 13.27 38.37
CA ALA A 137 15.05 14.60 38.85
C ALA A 137 15.49 14.68 40.33
N ALA A 138 15.27 13.61 41.12
CA ALA A 138 15.87 13.47 42.45
C ALA A 138 17.41 13.59 42.43
N TYR A 139 18.06 13.25 41.30
CA TYR A 139 19.48 13.52 41.09
C TYR A 139 19.66 14.71 40.14
N PRO A 140 20.35 15.80 40.55
CA PRO A 140 20.45 17.05 39.77
C PRO A 140 20.99 16.88 38.34
N VAL A 141 21.84 15.88 38.10
CA VAL A 141 22.38 15.58 36.76
C VAL A 141 21.26 15.33 35.74
N PHE A 142 20.16 14.69 36.16
CA PHE A 142 19.05 14.37 35.24
C PHE A 142 18.17 15.59 34.90
N ILE A 143 18.19 16.64 35.72
CA ILE A 143 17.55 17.92 35.38
C ILE A 143 18.33 18.59 34.26
N VAL A 144 19.66 18.60 34.35
CA VAL A 144 20.54 19.17 33.32
C VAL A 144 20.36 18.44 31.98
N THR A 145 20.33 17.11 31.99
CA THR A 145 20.12 16.33 30.75
C THR A 145 18.73 16.59 30.14
N ALA A 146 17.69 16.77 30.95
CA ALA A 146 16.38 17.13 30.46
C ALA A 146 16.36 18.51 29.77
N ILE A 147 17.03 19.50 30.35
CA ILE A 147 17.19 20.85 29.75
C ILE A 147 17.93 20.75 28.42
N VAL A 148 19.05 20.01 28.37
CA VAL A 148 19.79 19.76 27.11
C VAL A 148 18.88 19.10 26.07
N GLY A 149 18.04 18.15 26.48
CA GLY A 149 17.03 17.53 25.63
C GLY A 149 16.03 18.53 25.05
N VAL A 150 15.51 19.46 25.86
CA VAL A 150 14.59 20.52 25.39
C VAL A 150 15.29 21.43 24.38
N VAL A 151 16.50 21.90 24.68
CA VAL A 151 17.29 22.75 23.78
C VAL A 151 17.53 22.03 22.45
N LEU A 152 17.97 20.77 22.50
CA LEU A 152 18.17 19.95 21.31
C LEU A 152 16.87 19.80 20.49
N LYS A 153 15.73 19.59 21.14
CA LYS A 153 14.42 19.46 20.48
C LYS A 153 14.05 20.73 19.71
N VAL A 154 14.23 21.88 20.34
CA VAL A 154 13.94 23.20 19.75
C VAL A 154 14.87 23.46 18.57
N VAL A 155 16.18 23.27 18.75
CA VAL A 155 17.17 23.44 17.68
C VAL A 155 16.83 22.55 16.48
N VAL A 156 16.63 21.24 16.70
CA VAL A 156 16.31 20.29 15.61
C VAL A 156 15.06 20.72 14.84
N ARG A 157 14.00 21.15 15.52
CA ARG A 157 12.73 21.53 14.85
C ARG A 157 12.75 22.89 14.15
N LEU A 158 13.66 23.78 14.55
CA LEU A 158 13.79 25.09 13.93
C LEU A 158 14.81 25.09 12.78
N THR A 159 15.91 24.36 12.90
CA THR A 159 17.06 24.47 11.96
C THR A 159 17.25 23.27 11.05
N MET A 160 16.85 22.06 11.45
CA MET A 160 17.12 20.84 10.65
C MET A 160 15.96 20.51 9.70
N LYS A 161 15.57 21.51 8.90
CA LYS A 161 14.58 21.35 7.84
C LYS A 161 15.29 21.18 6.50
N VAL A 162 14.81 20.25 5.68
CA VAL A 162 15.27 20.07 4.32
C VAL A 162 14.40 20.94 3.41
N PRO A 163 14.94 21.99 2.77
CA PRO A 163 14.19 22.85 1.87
C PRO A 163 13.85 22.10 0.58
N MET A 164 12.63 22.28 0.10
CA MET A 164 12.13 21.76 -1.16
C MET A 164 11.32 22.85 -1.85
N GLU A 165 11.81 23.33 -2.99
CA GLU A 165 11.08 24.30 -3.79
C GLU A 165 10.50 23.63 -5.03
N TYR A 166 9.22 23.85 -5.23
CA TYR A 166 8.47 23.32 -6.36
C TYR A 166 7.99 24.47 -7.23
N SER A 167 8.26 24.38 -8.53
CA SER A 167 7.66 25.25 -9.54
C SER A 167 6.55 24.48 -10.24
N PHE A 168 5.40 25.13 -10.42
CA PHE A 168 4.25 24.61 -11.13
C PHE A 168 3.86 25.61 -12.21
N ASP A 169 3.35 25.11 -13.32
CA ASP A 169 2.42 25.91 -14.12
C ASP A 169 1.03 25.90 -13.45
N ASP A 170 0.13 26.75 -13.93
CA ASP A 170 -1.20 26.90 -13.32
C ASP A 170 -2.02 25.60 -13.39
N GLU A 171 -1.80 24.78 -14.43
CA GLU A 171 -2.50 23.51 -14.66
C GLU A 171 -2.02 22.41 -13.69
N ALA A 172 -0.71 22.21 -13.53
CA ALA A 172 -0.12 21.28 -12.59
C ALA A 172 -0.53 21.61 -11.15
N ARG A 173 -0.56 22.92 -10.84
CA ARG A 173 -0.95 23.41 -9.52
C ARG A 173 -2.39 23.04 -9.19
N ALA A 174 -3.30 23.28 -10.13
CA ALA A 174 -4.71 22.93 -9.98
C ALA A 174 -4.89 21.41 -9.82
N ALA A 175 -4.20 20.60 -10.64
CA ALA A 175 -4.28 19.14 -10.57
C ALA A 175 -3.80 18.59 -9.20
N TYR A 176 -2.71 19.15 -8.65
CA TYR A 176 -2.20 18.78 -7.34
C TYR A 176 -3.15 19.20 -6.21
N ASP A 177 -3.70 20.42 -6.28
CA ASP A 177 -4.63 20.93 -5.28
C ASP A 177 -5.97 20.16 -5.30
N ASP A 178 -6.45 19.74 -6.47
CA ASP A 178 -7.60 18.85 -6.63
C ASP A 178 -7.36 17.48 -5.99
N LEU A 179 -6.20 16.87 -6.26
CA LEU A 179 -5.80 15.60 -5.65
C LEU A 179 -5.73 15.73 -4.12
N SER A 180 -5.11 16.80 -3.62
CA SER A 180 -5.03 17.12 -2.20
C SER A 180 -6.41 17.26 -1.56
N ALA A 181 -7.32 18.00 -2.18
CA ALA A 181 -8.69 18.20 -1.70
C ALA A 181 -9.46 16.87 -1.60
N ILE A 182 -9.29 16.00 -2.59
CA ILE A 182 -9.93 14.69 -2.66
C ILE A 182 -9.36 13.72 -1.62
N TRP A 183 -8.04 13.72 -1.40
CA TRP A 183 -7.46 12.94 -0.30
C TRP A 183 -7.92 13.45 1.07
N MET A 184 -8.12 14.76 1.22
CA MET A 184 -8.65 15.34 2.46
C MET A 184 -10.13 15.03 2.67
N SER A 185 -10.91 14.81 1.60
CA SER A 185 -12.32 14.41 1.68
C SER A 185 -12.53 13.04 2.34
N LEU A 186 -11.50 12.18 2.36
CA LEU A 186 -11.51 10.91 3.12
C LEU A 186 -11.83 11.14 4.61
N ASN A 187 -11.43 12.27 5.19
CA ASN A 187 -11.74 12.61 6.59
C ASN A 187 -13.22 12.95 6.83
N ASN A 188 -14.01 13.21 5.79
CA ASN A 188 -15.44 13.52 5.91
C ASN A 188 -16.30 12.26 6.08
N ASN A 189 -15.73 11.08 5.82
CA ASN A 189 -16.38 9.80 6.05
C ASN A 189 -16.59 9.57 7.55
N LYS A 190 -17.74 9.00 7.94
CA LYS A 190 -17.99 8.66 9.35
C LYS A 190 -16.98 7.67 9.88
N LYS A 191 -16.50 6.76 9.03
CA LYS A 191 -15.39 5.88 9.35
C LYS A 191 -14.40 5.79 8.19
N PHE A 192 -13.12 5.94 8.53
CA PHE A 192 -11.99 5.84 7.62
C PHE A 192 -10.91 5.00 8.30
N TRP A 193 -10.48 3.92 7.64
CA TRP A 193 -9.62 2.90 8.23
C TRP A 193 -8.46 2.53 7.32
N GLN A 194 -7.37 2.12 7.95
CA GLN A 194 -6.37 1.26 7.38
C GLN A 194 -6.79 -0.20 7.63
N ALA A 195 -6.76 -1.00 6.57
CA ALA A 195 -7.04 -2.43 6.57
C ALA A 195 -5.72 -3.21 6.75
N VAL A 196 -5.65 -4.09 7.76
CA VAL A 196 -4.44 -4.87 8.10
C VAL A 196 -4.81 -6.34 8.30
N SER A 197 -3.99 -7.26 7.80
CA SER A 197 -4.18 -8.70 8.01
C SER A 197 -3.90 -9.09 9.48
N GLU A 198 -4.68 -10.01 10.04
CA GLU A 198 -4.50 -10.45 11.43
C GLU A 198 -3.20 -11.26 11.63
N SER A 199 -2.76 -11.98 10.59
CA SER A 199 -1.50 -12.72 10.56
C SER A 199 -0.26 -11.82 10.74
N ASP A 200 -0.30 -10.58 10.24
CA ASP A 200 0.79 -9.62 10.37
C ASP A 200 0.92 -9.01 11.78
N LEU A 201 -0.10 -9.16 12.62
CA LEU A 201 -0.12 -8.58 13.96
C LEU A 201 0.44 -9.52 15.03
N ASP A 202 0.17 -10.82 14.93
CA ASP A 202 0.44 -11.80 16.00
C ASP A 202 1.50 -12.84 15.67
N GLY A 203 2.01 -12.90 14.42
CA GLY A 203 3.10 -13.81 14.02
C GLY A 203 2.81 -15.31 14.16
N LYS A 204 1.60 -15.68 14.58
CA LYS A 204 1.12 -17.06 14.73
C LYS A 204 -0.13 -17.24 13.87
N ALA A 205 0.00 -18.02 12.80
CA ALA A 205 -1.15 -18.46 12.01
C ALA A 205 -2.02 -19.38 12.88
N ARG A 206 -3.18 -18.89 13.33
CA ARG A 206 -4.19 -19.74 13.97
C ARG A 206 -5.06 -20.34 12.88
N GLY A 207 -5.06 -21.66 12.77
CA GLY A 207 -5.82 -22.39 11.74
C GLY A 207 -7.33 -22.19 11.93
N GLY A 208 -7.93 -21.37 11.08
CA GLY A 208 -9.37 -21.14 11.01
C GLY A 208 -9.72 -20.10 9.94
N ALA A 209 -10.55 -20.49 8.97
CA ALA A 209 -10.74 -19.79 7.69
C ALA A 209 -11.76 -18.62 7.71
N SER A 210 -11.80 -17.74 8.72
CA SER A 210 -12.74 -16.59 8.70
C SER A 210 -12.46 -15.47 9.72
N HIS A 211 -11.20 -15.20 10.06
CA HIS A 211 -10.85 -14.11 10.98
C HIS A 211 -9.58 -13.41 10.50
N ALA A 212 -9.43 -12.09 10.50
CA ALA A 212 -10.38 -10.98 10.61
C ALA A 212 -9.57 -9.76 10.16
N LEU A 213 -9.95 -9.12 9.05
CA LEU A 213 -9.30 -7.88 8.65
C LEU A 213 -9.39 -6.88 9.82
N LYS A 214 -8.26 -6.48 10.38
CA LYS A 214 -8.25 -5.49 11.46
C LYS A 214 -8.31 -4.11 10.83
N ARG A 215 -9.37 -3.38 11.16
CA ARG A 215 -9.58 -1.99 10.73
C ARG A 215 -9.06 -1.05 11.80
N ILE A 216 -8.03 -0.27 11.47
CA ILE A 216 -7.43 0.72 12.38
C ILE A 216 -7.81 2.12 11.88
N PRO A 217 -8.41 2.99 12.72
CA PRO A 217 -8.74 4.35 12.29
C PRO A 217 -7.52 5.10 11.76
N VAL A 218 -7.68 5.73 10.60
CA VAL A 218 -6.64 6.53 9.91
C VAL A 218 -7.18 7.93 9.67
N ARG A 219 -6.28 8.90 9.48
CA ARG A 219 -6.63 10.27 9.09
C ARG A 219 -5.76 10.73 7.94
N ALA A 220 -6.37 11.42 6.99
CA ALA A 220 -5.66 12.24 6.03
C ALA A 220 -5.15 13.52 6.71
N THR A 221 -4.01 14.02 6.28
CA THR A 221 -3.37 15.21 6.85
C THR A 221 -2.67 16.00 5.78
N SER A 222 -2.76 17.33 5.86
CA SER A 222 -1.97 18.26 5.04
C SER A 222 -0.81 18.89 5.82
N ALA A 223 -0.52 18.36 7.02
CA ALA A 223 0.52 18.90 7.89
C ALA A 223 1.91 18.52 7.38
N MET A 224 2.77 19.51 7.19
CA MET A 224 4.16 19.31 6.81
C MET A 224 4.93 18.56 7.90
N PRO A 225 5.75 17.54 7.56
CA PRO A 225 6.66 16.95 8.53
C PRO A 225 7.71 17.98 8.99
N PHE A 226 8.05 17.98 10.29
CA PHE A 226 8.88 19.04 10.89
C PHE A 226 10.29 19.19 10.27
N PHE A 227 10.77 18.14 9.58
CA PHE A 227 12.08 18.08 8.95
C PHE A 227 12.04 18.46 7.45
N VAL A 228 10.90 18.92 6.94
CA VAL A 228 10.74 19.44 5.57
C VAL A 228 10.28 20.89 5.65
N GLU A 229 10.82 21.70 4.74
CA GLU A 229 10.35 23.05 4.46
C GLU A 229 10.03 23.13 2.98
N SER A 230 8.79 23.48 2.62
CA SER A 230 8.36 23.54 1.23
C SER A 230 7.35 24.66 1.01
N ASN A 231 7.40 25.25 -0.18
CA ASN A 231 6.40 26.20 -0.65
C ASN A 231 5.05 25.52 -0.92
N VAL A 232 5.02 24.19 -1.02
CA VAL A 232 3.81 23.39 -1.26
C VAL A 232 3.53 22.45 -0.11
N ARG A 233 2.28 22.48 0.35
CA ARG A 233 1.83 21.60 1.43
C ARG A 233 1.56 20.19 0.88
N PRO A 234 2.19 19.15 1.45
CA PRO A 234 1.84 17.78 1.09
C PRO A 234 0.43 17.45 1.56
N PHE A 235 -0.26 16.55 0.87
CA PHE A 235 -1.29 15.73 1.49
C PHE A 235 -0.67 14.40 1.95
N GLY A 236 -1.32 13.68 2.86
CA GLY A 236 -0.69 12.53 3.51
C GLY A 236 -1.64 11.73 4.38
N LEU A 237 -1.13 10.60 4.88
CA LEU A 237 -1.85 9.65 5.72
C LEU A 237 -1.11 9.42 7.02
N ARG A 238 -1.84 9.45 8.14
CA ARG A 238 -1.34 9.01 9.44
C ARG A 238 -1.79 7.58 9.70
N LEU A 239 -0.99 6.62 9.24
CA LEU A 239 -1.18 5.19 9.47
C LEU A 239 -0.76 4.79 10.89
N ARG A 240 -0.95 3.51 11.26
CA ARG A 240 -0.61 3.01 12.61
C ARG A 240 0.88 3.16 12.96
N LYS A 241 1.76 2.65 12.08
CA LYS A 241 3.21 2.60 12.30
C LYS A 241 3.98 3.64 11.48
N GLN A 242 3.34 4.22 10.47
CA GLN A 242 3.99 5.02 9.45
C GLN A 242 3.20 6.30 9.18
N ARG A 243 3.87 7.31 8.64
CA ARG A 243 3.24 8.50 8.07
C ARG A 243 3.67 8.59 6.61
N VAL A 244 2.71 8.77 5.73
CA VAL A 244 2.94 8.85 4.29
C VAL A 244 2.62 10.26 3.84
N TYR A 245 3.51 10.88 3.09
CA TYR A 245 3.32 12.23 2.55
C TYR A 245 3.51 12.19 1.05
N PHE A 246 2.49 12.63 0.32
CA PHE A 246 2.49 12.76 -1.12
C PHE A 246 2.96 14.16 -1.46
N LEU A 247 4.25 14.30 -1.74
CA LEU A 247 4.84 15.51 -2.30
C LEU A 247 4.57 15.55 -3.81
N PRO A 248 4.78 16.67 -4.49
CA PRO A 248 4.53 16.78 -5.92
C PRO A 248 5.30 15.78 -6.79
N ASP A 249 6.53 15.45 -6.41
CA ASP A 249 7.45 14.60 -7.19
C ASP A 249 7.64 13.18 -6.63
N LYS A 250 7.34 12.98 -5.34
CA LYS A 250 7.62 11.72 -4.63
C LYS A 250 6.68 11.49 -3.45
N ILE A 251 6.63 10.25 -3.02
CA ILE A 251 5.94 9.81 -1.81
C ILE A 251 6.98 9.57 -0.72
N LEU A 252 6.92 10.33 0.37
CA LEU A 252 7.74 10.11 1.54
C LEU A 252 7.05 9.17 2.52
N VAL A 253 7.74 8.09 2.90
CA VAL A 253 7.27 7.12 3.89
C VAL A 253 8.14 7.24 5.14
N VAL A 254 7.53 7.65 6.25
CA VAL A 254 8.22 7.92 7.53
C VAL A 254 7.82 6.88 8.55
N SER A 255 8.79 6.14 9.08
CA SER A 255 8.62 5.13 10.12
C SER A 255 9.62 5.37 11.25
N ARG A 256 9.13 5.86 12.40
CA ARG A 256 9.95 6.24 13.56
C ARG A 256 11.09 7.18 13.18
N THR A 257 12.33 6.68 13.13
CA THR A 257 13.56 7.42 12.80
C THR A 257 14.05 7.19 11.37
N ASN A 258 13.32 6.41 10.59
CA ASN A 258 13.63 6.13 9.20
C ASN A 258 12.66 6.86 8.29
N VAL A 259 13.17 7.28 7.14
CA VAL A 259 12.39 7.84 6.04
C VAL A 259 12.90 7.26 4.74
N GLY A 260 11.97 6.98 3.84
CA GLY A 260 12.21 6.57 2.47
C GLY A 260 11.41 7.43 1.49
N ALA A 261 11.83 7.40 0.22
CA ALA A 261 11.18 8.11 -0.87
C ALA A 261 10.85 7.14 -2.01
N ILE A 262 9.67 7.29 -2.58
CA ILE A 262 9.16 6.47 -3.69
C ILE A 262 8.72 7.42 -4.80
N SER A 263 9.19 7.22 -6.03
CA SER A 263 8.69 7.95 -7.19
C SER A 263 7.25 7.53 -7.52
N TYR A 264 6.44 8.44 -8.06
CA TYR A 264 5.10 8.07 -8.54
C TYR A 264 5.15 7.03 -9.66
N GLU A 265 6.25 6.93 -10.42
CA GLU A 265 6.41 5.88 -11.45
C GLU A 265 6.49 4.46 -10.88
N ASP A 266 6.94 4.34 -9.63
CA ASP A 266 7.10 3.08 -8.92
C ASP A 266 5.92 2.78 -7.99
N ALA A 267 4.90 3.65 -7.97
CA ALA A 267 3.72 3.52 -7.14
C ALA A 267 2.45 3.34 -7.99
N ASP A 268 1.65 2.35 -7.64
CA ASP A 268 0.35 2.06 -8.25
C ASP A 268 -0.75 2.40 -7.24
N MET A 269 -1.75 3.18 -7.67
CA MET A 269 -2.89 3.57 -6.85
C MET A 269 -4.17 3.04 -7.48
N ASP A 270 -4.91 2.23 -6.74
CA ASP A 270 -6.21 1.72 -7.17
C ASP A 270 -7.33 2.16 -6.23
N PHE A 271 -8.46 2.48 -6.83
CA PHE A 271 -9.61 3.10 -6.18
C PHE A 271 -10.87 2.33 -6.55
N ASP A 272 -11.31 1.44 -5.67
CA ASP A 272 -12.40 0.51 -5.93
C ASP A 272 -13.50 0.57 -4.87
N THR A 273 -14.55 -0.21 -5.07
CA THR A 273 -15.55 -0.47 -4.03
C THR A 273 -15.56 -1.95 -3.70
N ILE A 274 -15.71 -2.27 -2.41
CA ILE A 274 -15.76 -3.64 -1.92
C ILE A 274 -17.05 -3.90 -1.14
N GLU A 275 -17.57 -5.11 -1.27
CA GLU A 275 -18.65 -5.59 -0.42
C GLU A 275 -18.04 -6.17 0.87
N PHE A 276 -18.33 -5.53 2.00
CA PHE A 276 -17.80 -5.91 3.31
C PHE A 276 -18.92 -6.35 4.24
N VAL A 277 -18.77 -7.53 4.83
CA VAL A 277 -19.69 -8.04 5.86
C VAL A 277 -19.43 -7.31 7.17
N GLU A 278 -20.36 -6.44 7.57
CA GLU A 278 -20.21 -5.60 8.75
C GLU A 278 -20.78 -6.30 9.99
N THR A 279 -19.89 -6.63 10.93
CA THR A 279 -20.26 -7.25 12.21
C THR A 279 -20.48 -6.23 13.32
N ASP A 280 -19.92 -5.02 13.16
CA ASP A 280 -20.06 -3.92 14.12
C ASP A 280 -21.25 -3.02 13.75
N GLN A 281 -21.41 -1.89 14.44
CA GLN A 281 -22.40 -0.90 14.07
C GLN A 281 -22.10 -0.31 12.69
N VAL A 282 -23.06 -0.43 11.77
CA VAL A 282 -23.02 0.12 10.42
C VAL A 282 -22.94 1.65 10.47
N PRO A 283 -21.97 2.28 9.78
CA PRO A 283 -21.92 3.73 9.64
C PRO A 283 -23.16 4.28 8.93
N SER A 284 -23.67 5.44 9.36
CA SER A 284 -24.89 6.03 8.78
C SER A 284 -24.74 6.48 7.32
N ASP A 285 -23.50 6.70 6.88
CA ASP A 285 -23.12 7.08 5.52
C ASP A 285 -22.74 5.87 4.64
N ALA A 286 -22.85 4.65 5.18
CA ALA A 286 -22.60 3.42 4.44
C ALA A 286 -23.84 2.93 3.70
N LYS A 287 -23.64 2.43 2.48
CA LYS A 287 -24.70 1.82 1.67
C LYS A 287 -24.78 0.32 1.95
N VAL A 288 -25.87 -0.13 2.56
CA VAL A 288 -26.15 -1.56 2.74
C VAL A 288 -26.67 -2.14 1.42
N VAL A 289 -25.93 -3.08 0.83
CA VAL A 289 -26.25 -3.68 -0.48
C VAL A 289 -26.86 -5.07 -0.37
N ASP A 290 -26.61 -5.79 0.73
CA ASP A 290 -27.23 -7.08 0.98
C ASP A 290 -27.24 -7.46 2.48
N GLN A 291 -27.79 -8.63 2.81
CA GLN A 291 -27.74 -9.27 4.11
C GLN A 291 -27.22 -10.70 3.98
N THR A 292 -26.26 -11.09 4.84
CA THR A 292 -25.73 -12.45 4.90
C THR A 292 -25.84 -13.02 6.31
N TRP A 293 -25.50 -14.29 6.50
CA TRP A 293 -25.43 -14.90 7.83
C TRP A 293 -24.01 -14.81 8.37
N LEU A 294 -23.87 -14.59 9.68
CA LEU A 294 -22.57 -14.51 10.34
C LEU A 294 -21.71 -15.76 10.11
N ARG A 295 -22.35 -16.93 10.04
CA ARG A 295 -21.71 -18.20 9.67
C ARG A 295 -22.45 -18.81 8.48
N VAL A 296 -21.77 -18.96 7.35
CA VAL A 296 -22.32 -19.55 6.13
C VAL A 296 -21.65 -20.89 5.78
N ASN A 297 -22.43 -21.80 5.21
CA ASN A 297 -21.92 -22.98 4.54
C ASN A 297 -21.19 -22.58 3.23
N LYS A 298 -20.44 -23.51 2.62
CA LYS A 298 -19.78 -23.28 1.31
C LYS A 298 -20.73 -22.81 0.19
N ASN A 299 -22.02 -23.06 0.32
CA ASN A 299 -23.07 -22.65 -0.61
C ASN A 299 -23.79 -21.34 -0.22
N GLY A 300 -23.30 -20.59 0.78
CA GLY A 300 -23.86 -19.32 1.24
C GLY A 300 -25.10 -19.43 2.14
N THR A 301 -25.63 -20.63 2.36
CA THR A 301 -26.77 -20.86 3.27
C THR A 301 -26.33 -20.78 4.74
N PRO A 302 -27.24 -20.43 5.68
CA PRO A 302 -26.90 -20.38 7.10
C PRO A 302 -26.36 -21.72 7.60
N ASP A 303 -25.19 -21.68 8.25
CA ASP A 303 -24.68 -22.84 8.96
C ASP A 303 -25.49 -23.03 10.26
N ARG A 304 -26.39 -24.02 10.23
CA ARG A 304 -27.32 -24.33 11.32
C ARG A 304 -26.66 -25.02 12.52
N ARG A 305 -25.37 -25.35 12.45
CA ARG A 305 -24.61 -25.91 13.58
C ARG A 305 -24.33 -24.85 14.66
N PHE A 306 -24.37 -23.57 14.28
CA PHE A 306 -24.16 -22.46 15.20
C PHE A 306 -25.52 -21.97 15.73
N LYS A 307 -25.70 -22.10 17.05
CA LYS A 307 -26.95 -21.73 17.74
C LYS A 307 -27.27 -20.22 17.64
N ASP A 308 -26.24 -19.37 17.65
CA ASP A 308 -26.37 -17.90 17.62
C ASP A 308 -25.94 -17.30 16.27
N ASN A 309 -26.37 -17.92 15.16
CA ASN A 309 -26.06 -17.44 13.82
C ASN A 309 -27.03 -16.34 13.39
N LYS A 310 -26.69 -15.08 13.66
CA LYS A 310 -27.50 -13.91 13.26
C LYS A 310 -27.23 -13.49 11.81
N GLN A 311 -28.22 -12.81 11.21
CA GLN A 311 -27.98 -12.07 9.96
C GLN A 311 -27.15 -10.82 10.24
N VAL A 312 -26.28 -10.49 9.29
CA VAL A 312 -25.37 -9.35 9.33
C VAL A 312 -25.40 -8.62 7.98
N PRO A 313 -25.35 -7.28 7.98
CA PRO A 313 -25.38 -6.49 6.76
C PRO A 313 -24.10 -6.63 5.94
N VAL A 314 -24.27 -6.60 4.62
CA VAL A 314 -23.18 -6.43 3.66
C VAL A 314 -23.22 -4.98 3.17
N CYS A 315 -22.16 -4.23 3.48
CA CYS A 315 -22.02 -2.82 3.14
C CYS A 315 -21.08 -2.65 1.93
N GLU A 316 -21.41 -1.74 1.03
CA GLU A 316 -20.51 -1.26 -0.02
C GLU A 316 -19.61 -0.19 0.59
N TYR A 317 -18.31 -0.49 0.72
CA TYR A 317 -17.31 0.45 1.21
C TYR A 317 -16.37 0.87 0.08
N GLY A 318 -15.84 2.09 0.18
CA GLY A 318 -14.77 2.54 -0.69
C GLY A 318 -13.45 1.88 -0.28
N HIS A 319 -12.65 1.50 -1.26
CA HIS A 319 -11.37 0.82 -1.11
C HIS A 319 -10.31 1.61 -1.85
N VAL A 320 -9.21 1.91 -1.18
CA VAL A 320 -8.05 2.58 -1.77
C VAL A 320 -6.80 1.77 -1.48
N ALA A 321 -6.13 1.31 -2.53
CA ALA A 321 -4.88 0.58 -2.44
C ALA A 321 -3.74 1.43 -3.00
N VAL A 322 -2.64 1.55 -2.25
CA VAL A 322 -1.40 2.18 -2.73
C VAL A 322 -0.29 1.16 -2.61
N THR A 323 0.24 0.72 -3.74
CA THR A 323 1.26 -0.34 -3.80
C THR A 323 2.52 0.12 -4.52
N SER A 324 3.67 -0.48 -4.22
CA SER A 324 4.92 -0.23 -4.93
C SER A 324 5.77 -1.49 -5.01
N ASP A 325 6.50 -1.66 -6.12
CA ASP A 325 7.48 -2.73 -6.30
C ASP A 325 8.64 -2.65 -5.27
N MET A 326 8.85 -1.50 -4.64
CA MET A 326 9.79 -1.32 -3.52
C MET A 326 9.23 -1.77 -2.16
N GLY A 327 8.00 -2.28 -2.13
CA GLY A 327 7.36 -2.89 -0.96
C GLY A 327 6.36 -1.99 -0.22
N LEU A 328 5.86 -0.90 -0.81
CA LEU A 328 4.77 -0.14 -0.20
C LEU A 328 3.48 -0.93 -0.44
N HIS A 329 2.66 -1.15 0.59
CA HIS A 329 1.35 -1.81 0.45
C HIS A 329 0.37 -1.28 1.48
N ILE A 330 -0.34 -0.21 1.13
CA ILE A 330 -1.35 0.43 1.98
C ILE A 330 -2.72 0.03 1.46
N GLU A 331 -3.55 -0.55 2.33
CA GLU A 331 -4.97 -0.74 2.07
C GLU A 331 -5.79 0.15 2.99
N LEU A 332 -6.69 0.93 2.41
CA LEU A 332 -7.59 1.83 3.11
C LEU A 332 -9.04 1.49 2.77
N MET A 333 -9.92 1.73 3.74
CA MET A 333 -11.35 1.58 3.61
C MET A 333 -12.07 2.82 4.12
N CYS A 334 -13.07 3.30 3.40
CA CYS A 334 -13.94 4.40 3.82
C CYS A 334 -15.41 3.98 3.78
N SER A 335 -16.20 4.51 4.72
CA SER A 335 -17.61 4.13 4.89
C SER A 335 -18.50 4.53 3.73
N ASN A 336 -18.28 5.71 3.13
CA ASN A 336 -19.03 6.14 1.95
C ASN A 336 -18.28 5.72 0.67
N SER A 337 -18.85 4.76 -0.06
CA SER A 337 -18.28 4.22 -1.30
C SER A 337 -18.19 5.23 -2.45
N GLU A 338 -19.00 6.29 -2.44
CA GLU A 338 -18.91 7.36 -3.45
C GLU A 338 -17.57 8.10 -3.39
N THR A 339 -16.98 8.23 -2.19
CA THR A 339 -15.66 8.87 -2.02
C THR A 339 -14.60 8.20 -2.91
N ALA A 340 -14.56 6.87 -2.95
CA ALA A 340 -13.58 6.15 -3.77
C ALA A 340 -13.83 6.33 -5.28
N LYS A 341 -15.10 6.49 -5.70
CA LYS A 341 -15.46 6.75 -7.11
C LYS A 341 -15.01 8.14 -7.54
N GLU A 342 -15.18 9.15 -6.69
CA GLU A 342 -14.66 10.50 -6.90
C GLU A 342 -13.13 10.50 -6.99
N MET A 343 -12.46 9.78 -6.08
CA MET A 343 -11.00 9.61 -6.12
C MET A 343 -10.52 9.00 -7.44
N ARG A 344 -11.18 7.93 -7.91
CA ARG A 344 -10.86 7.29 -9.19
C ARG A 344 -10.97 8.26 -10.37
N ALA A 345 -12.00 9.11 -10.39
CA ALA A 345 -12.19 10.07 -11.46
C ALA A 345 -11.08 11.13 -11.49
N SER A 346 -10.63 11.60 -10.33
CA SER A 346 -9.54 12.58 -10.25
C SER A 346 -8.16 11.98 -10.46
N ALA A 347 -7.91 10.76 -9.98
CA ALA A 347 -6.63 10.07 -10.19
C ALA A 347 -6.34 9.91 -11.69
N LYS A 348 -7.36 9.61 -12.51
CA LYS A 348 -7.20 9.55 -13.97
C LYS A 348 -6.76 10.89 -14.59
N ARG A 349 -7.29 12.01 -14.11
CA ARG A 349 -6.88 13.35 -14.58
C ARG A 349 -5.43 13.65 -14.21
N PHE A 350 -4.99 13.19 -13.05
CA PHE A 350 -3.62 13.38 -12.57
C PHE A 350 -2.62 12.48 -13.30
N GLU A 351 -2.99 11.22 -13.60
CA GLU A 351 -2.16 10.32 -14.41
C GLU A 351 -1.93 10.84 -15.84
N GLU A 352 -2.91 11.54 -16.41
CA GLU A 352 -2.78 12.21 -17.71
C GLU A 352 -1.76 13.37 -17.68
N PHE A 353 -1.45 13.91 -16.50
CA PHE A 353 -0.52 15.03 -16.33
C PHE A 353 0.90 14.58 -15.96
N ILE A 354 1.05 13.46 -15.26
CA ILE A 354 2.36 12.90 -14.87
C ILE A 354 3.06 12.15 -16.01
N ARG A 355 2.31 11.67 -17.02
CA ARG A 355 2.87 10.98 -18.21
C ARG A 355 3.03 11.94 -19.38
#